data_AF-A0A7X5WSE3-F1
#
_entry.id   AF-A0A7X5WSE3-F1
#
_cell.length_a   1.000
_cell.length_b   1.000
_cell.length_c   1.000
_cell.angle_alpha   90.00
_cell.angle_beta   90.00
_cell.angle_gamma   90.00
#
_symmetry.space_group_name_H-M   'P 1'
#
loop_
_entity.id
_entity.type
_entity.pdbx_description
1 polymer ?
#
loop_
_entity_poly.entity_id
_entity_poly.type
_entity_poly.pdbx_seq_one_letter_code
_entity_poly.pdbx_strand_id
1 'polypeptide(L)' 'MGSPLEVYERPVDAWCAQLAGPADVIAAQLASTSDHVVTIVVGGVTLTLPGGSAAPPGPVRLVVRPAWAHLGGPLTGVV' A
#
# COMPACT_ATOMS: atom_id res chain seq x y z
N MET A 1 1.90 -18.35 -11.97
CA MET A 1 1.02 -17.42 -12.71
C MET A 1 -0.32 -17.45 -11.99
N GLY A 2 -0.65 -16.41 -11.23
CA GLY A 2 -1.88 -16.32 -10.46
C GLY A 2 -3.09 -15.97 -11.32
N SER A 3 -4.29 -16.04 -10.75
CA SER A 3 -5.51 -15.60 -11.45
C SER A 3 -5.49 -14.07 -11.69
N PRO A 4 -6.24 -13.54 -12.67
CA PRO A 4 -6.34 -12.08 -12.86
C PRO A 4 -6.74 -11.33 -11.59
N LEU A 5 -7.67 -11.90 -10.80
CA LEU A 5 -8.09 -11.35 -9.52
C LEU A 5 -6.94 -11.34 -8.51
N GLU A 6 -6.16 -12.43 -8.44
CA GLU A 6 -5.01 -12.52 -7.54
C GLU A 6 -3.93 -11.49 -7.89
N VAL A 7 -3.65 -11.28 -9.18
CA VAL A 7 -2.73 -10.22 -9.63
C VAL A 7 -3.27 -8.83 -9.28
N TYR A 8 -4.58 -8.63 -9.37
CA TYR A 8 -5.22 -7.37 -9.01
C TYR A 8 -5.16 -7.10 -7.50
N GLU A 9 -5.50 -8.08 -6.66
CA GLU A 9 -5.58 -7.95 -5.21
C GLU A 9 -4.21 -8.00 -4.52
N ARG A 10 -3.30 -8.82 -5.04
CA ARG A 10 -1.98 -9.10 -4.43
C ARG A 10 -0.87 -9.05 -5.50
N PRO A 11 -0.65 -7.89 -6.13
CA PRO A 11 0.38 -7.74 -7.14
C PRO A 11 1.76 -8.00 -6.54
N VAL A 12 2.62 -8.67 -7.31
CA VAL A 12 4.01 -8.96 -6.88
C VAL A 12 4.88 -7.72 -6.83
N ASP A 13 4.55 -6.69 -7.61
CA ASP A 13 5.19 -5.38 -7.62
C ASP A 13 4.27 -4.28 -8.19
N ALA A 14 4.76 -3.03 -8.17
CA ALA A 14 4.02 -1.88 -8.66
C ALA A 14 3.73 -1.91 -10.18
N TRP A 15 4.59 -2.56 -10.97
CA TRP A 15 4.38 -2.68 -12.41
C TRP A 15 3.21 -3.62 -12.71
N CYS A 16 3.19 -4.79 -12.07
CA CYS A 16 2.05 -5.70 -12.11
C CYS A 16 0.75 -5.05 -11.63
N ALA A 17 0.82 -4.23 -10.56
CA ALA A 17 -0.34 -3.53 -10.03
C ALA A 17 -0.99 -2.61 -11.07
N GLN A 18 -0.17 -1.85 -11.81
CA GLN A 18 -0.59 -0.90 -12.84
C GLN A 18 -1.06 -1.60 -14.11
N LEU A 19 -0.46 -2.74 -14.48
CA LEU A 19 -0.94 -3.55 -15.60
C LEU A 19 -2.33 -4.15 -15.33
N ALA A 20 -2.61 -4.52 -14.08
CA ALA A 20 -3.90 -5.09 -13.70
C ALA A 20 -5.05 -4.05 -13.62
N GLY A 21 -4.74 -2.75 -13.66
CA GLY A 21 -5.71 -1.66 -13.61
C GLY A 21 -5.15 -0.42 -12.92
N PRO A 22 -5.95 0.66 -12.81
CA PRO A 22 -5.52 1.91 -12.16
C PRO A 22 -5.00 1.67 -10.75
N ALA A 23 -3.82 2.22 -10.47
CA ALA A 23 -3.16 2.12 -9.18
C ALA A 23 -2.22 3.31 -8.98
N ASP A 24 -2.34 3.96 -7.82
CA ASP A 24 -1.40 4.95 -7.35
C ASP A 24 -0.27 4.27 -6.59
N VAL A 25 0.95 4.76 -6.79
CA VAL A 25 2.16 4.26 -6.12
C VAL A 25 2.71 5.37 -5.25
N ILE A 26 2.51 5.24 -3.94
CA ILE A 26 2.82 6.28 -2.95
C ILE A 26 4.12 5.91 -2.24
N ALA A 27 5.05 6.87 -2.15
CA ALA A 27 6.25 6.71 -1.36
C ALA A 27 5.92 6.74 0.14
N ALA A 28 6.47 5.80 0.90
CA ALA A 28 6.22 5.68 2.33
C ALA A 28 7.44 5.13 3.07
N GLN A 29 7.39 5.20 4.39
CA GLN A 29 8.38 4.59 5.28
C GLN A 29 7.72 3.49 6.10
N LEU A 30 8.23 2.26 6.00
CA LEU A 30 7.86 1.18 6.91
C LEU A 30 8.56 1.45 8.25
N ALA A 31 7.79 1.76 9.30
CA ALA A 31 8.33 2.04 10.61
C ALA A 31 8.52 0.76 11.43
N SER A 32 7.53 -0.13 11.39
CA SER A 32 7.59 -1.41 12.10
C SER A 32 6.60 -2.41 11.52
N THR A 33 6.91 -3.69 11.74
CA THR A 33 6.00 -4.82 11.52
C THR A 33 5.98 -5.63 12.81
N SER A 34 4.81 -5.82 13.42
CA SER A 34 4.63 -6.62 14.63
C SER A 34 3.25 -7.25 14.59
N ASP A 35 3.16 -8.55 14.89
CA ASP A 35 1.90 -9.28 15.16
C ASP A 35 0.72 -8.91 14.26
N HIS A 36 0.88 -9.13 12.95
CA HIS A 36 -0.13 -8.85 11.91
C HIS A 36 -0.56 -7.39 11.81
N VAL A 37 0.28 -6.47 12.29
CA VAL A 37 0.11 -5.04 12.14
C VAL A 37 1.36 -4.44 11.53
N VAL A 38 1.15 -3.60 10.53
CA VAL A 38 2.19 -2.83 9.85
C VAL A 38 1.98 -1.36 10.17
N THR A 39 3.02 -0.70 10.65
CA THR A 39 3.02 0.75 10.85
C THR A 39 3.83 1.40 9.74
N ILE A 40 3.19 2.30 9.00
CA ILE A 40 3.81 3.05 7.90
C ILE A 40 3.65 4.54 8.11
N VAL A 41 4.59 5.31 7.57
CA VAL A 41 4.54 6.77 7.55
C VAL A 41 4.44 7.25 6.10
N VAL A 42 3.42 8.05 5.81
CA VAL A 42 3.14 8.61 4.48
C VAL A 42 3.00 10.12 4.63
N GLY A 43 3.90 10.90 4.03
CA GLY A 43 3.83 12.37 4.11
C GLY A 43 3.82 12.91 5.55
N GLY A 44 4.44 12.21 6.50
CA GLY A 44 4.42 12.56 7.93
C GLY A 44 3.21 12.04 8.71
N VAL A 45 2.23 11.44 8.05
CA VAL A 45 1.07 10.79 8.69
C VAL A 45 1.41 9.32 8.98
N THR A 46 1.23 8.91 10.24
CA THR A 46 1.39 7.51 10.65
C THR A 46 0.08 6.76 10.45
N LEU A 47 0.14 5.63 9.74
CA LEU A 47 -0.97 4.73 9.52
C LEU A 47 -0.64 3.35 10.10
N THR A 48 -1.65 2.74 10.70
CA THR A 48 -1.59 1.38 11.20
C THR A 48 -2.51 0.52 10.36
N LEU A 49 -1.95 -0.48 9.68
CA LEU A 49 -2.68 -1.34 8.75
C LEU A 49 -2.62 -2.79 9.24
N PRO A 50 -3.72 -3.56 9.09
CA PRO A 50 -3.66 -5.00 9.27
C PRO A 50 -2.80 -5.62 8.17
N GLY A 51 -1.94 -6.57 8.53
CA GLY A 51 -1.11 -7.30 7.58
C GLY A 51 0.28 -7.63 8.12
N GLY A 52 1.11 -8.19 7.25
CA GLY A 52 2.51 -8.44 7.55
C GLY A 52 3.37 -7.98 6.39
N SER A 53 4.60 -7.56 6.70
CA SER A 53 5.62 -7.28 5.71
C SER A 53 6.87 -8.08 6.07
N ALA A 54 7.42 -8.80 5.10
CA ALA A 54 8.75 -9.42 5.23
C ALA A 54 9.88 -8.39 5.02
N ALA A 55 9.56 -7.18 4.57
CA ALA A 55 10.53 -6.12 4.39
C ALA A 55 10.98 -5.54 5.75
N PRO A 56 12.27 -5.22 5.91
CA PRO A 56 12.75 -4.49 7.09
C PRO A 56 12.21 -3.05 7.10
N PRO A 57 12.17 -2.38 8.27
CA PRO A 57 11.86 -0.96 8.34
C PRO A 57 12.73 -0.12 7.40
N GLY A 58 12.11 0.86 6.73
CA GLY A 58 12.77 1.70 5.73
C GLY A 58 11.87 2.08 4.55
N PRO A 59 12.47 2.58 3.46
CA PRO A 59 11.72 3.07 2.30
C PRO A 59 10.93 1.97 1.61
N VAL A 60 9.63 2.21 1.44
CA VAL A 60 8.71 1.30 0.77
C VAL A 60 7.79 2.07 -0.19
N ARG A 61 7.12 1.32 -1.06
CA ARG A 61 6.09 1.85 -1.96
C ARG A 61 4.76 1.20 -1.61
N LEU A 62 3.73 2.02 -1.43
CA LEU A 62 2.36 1.57 -1.23
C LEU A 62 1.63 1.59 -2.56
N VAL A 63 0.93 0.51 -2.85
CA VAL A 63 0.00 0.45 -3.97
C VAL A 63 -1.39 0.75 -3.42
N VAL A 64 -2.05 1.77 -3.94
CA VAL A 64 -3.41 2.14 -3.57
C VAL A 64 -4.27 2.15 -4.82
N ARG A 65 -5.42 1.49 -4.78
CA ARG A 65 -6.40 1.56 -5.86
C ARG A 65 -7.47 2.58 -5.53
N PRO A 66 -8.07 3.25 -6.54
CA PRO A 66 -9.18 4.19 -6.29
C PRO A 66 -10.32 3.55 -5.50
N ALA A 67 -10.63 2.28 -5.78
CA ALA A 67 -11.67 1.52 -5.07
C ALA A 67 -11.31 1.11 -3.63
N TRP A 68 -10.04 1.26 -3.21
CA TRP A 68 -9.57 0.95 -1.85
C TRP A 68 -9.50 2.19 -0.95
N ALA A 69 -9.63 3.38 -1.54
CA ALA A 69 -9.52 4.64 -0.84
C ALA A 69 -10.91 5.28 -0.64
N HIS A 70 -11.04 6.01 0.46
CA HIS A 70 -12.21 6.84 0.76
C HIS A 70 -11.76 8.24 1.16
N LEU A 71 -12.58 9.23 0.82
CA LEU A 71 -12.35 10.62 1.22
C LEU A 71 -12.64 10.81 2.71
N GLY A 72 -12.01 11.82 3.32
CA GLY A 72 -12.14 12.13 4.75
C GLY A 72 -11.19 11.36 5.66
N GLY A 73 -10.25 10.59 5.08
CA GLY A 73 -9.18 9.96 5.82
C GLY A 73 -8.10 10.95 6.30
N PRO A 74 -7.13 10.48 7.09
CA PRO A 74 -6.05 11.31 7.63
C PRO A 74 -5.00 11.71 6.59
N LEU A 75 -5.02 11.10 5.40
CA LEU A 75 -4.13 11.43 4.31
C LEU A 75 -4.66 12.63 3.52
N THR A 76 -3.80 13.62 3.32
CA THR A 76 -4.08 14.77 2.47
C THR A 76 -3.91 14.40 1.00
N GLY A 77 -4.88 14.78 0.16
CA GLY A 77 -4.84 14.58 -1.28
C GLY A 77 -5.75 15.57 -2.00
N VAL A 78 -5.52 15.75 -3.30
CA VAL A 78 -6.41 16.49 -4.20
C VAL A 78 -7.09 15.48 -5.13
N VAL A 79 -8.38 15.69 -5.40
CA VAL A 79 -9.19 14.90 -6.34
C VAL A 79 -9.31 15.66 -7.65
#